data_AF-A0A2R5EX76-F1
#
_entry.id   AF-A0A2R5EX76-F1
#
_cell.length_a   1.000
_cell.length_b   1.000
_cell.length_c   1.000
_cell.angle_alpha   90.00
_cell.angle_beta   90.00
_cell.angle_gamma   90.00
#
_symmetry.space_group_name_H-M   'P 1'
#
loop_
_entity.id
_entity.type
_entity.pdbx_description
1 polymer ?
#
loop_
_entity_poly.entity_id
_entity_poly.type
_entity_poly.pdbx_seq_one_letter_code
_entity_poly.pdbx_strand_id
1 'polypeptide(L)'
;MRIRLIVVTSLVVLLAFSSFYAIKGSYGPVSETFSSATLKVGSSGADVQELQGRLTHLGYYNGKIDGVFGSKTKGAVTWFQWKFGLKSDGIVGAETKKKLVNATKNWKPGSTSPGGAASGGTGGGSNTGGNAGTGSGSNLAQSNRLGLSENDLKIMANAVYGEARGEPYEGQVAVAAVILNRVRSESFPNTVYGVIFQPRAFTAVADGQIYLTPNQKAREAVEDALNGWDPSGGCLYYFNPDTATSAWIWTRTQIKTIGKHIFCM
;
A
#
# COMPACT_ATOMS: atom_id res chain seq x y z
N MET A 1 22.97 24.55 55.55
CA MET A 1 22.41 23.43 54.74
C MET A 1 21.84 23.84 53.38
N ARG A 2 21.28 25.04 53.20
CA ARG A 2 20.63 25.45 51.94
C ARG A 2 21.56 25.63 50.72
N ILE A 3 22.80 26.09 50.91
CA ILE A 3 23.75 26.32 49.80
C ILE A 3 24.29 25.01 49.21
N ARG A 4 24.54 23.98 50.05
CA ARG A 4 25.00 22.66 49.57
C ARG A 4 23.92 21.92 48.78
N LEU A 5 22.65 22.12 49.09
CA LEU A 5 21.53 21.52 48.36
C LEU A 5 21.37 22.15 46.96
N ILE A 6 21.52 23.47 46.85
CA ILE A 6 21.43 24.20 45.57
C ILE A 6 22.56 23.79 44.61
N VAL A 7 23.81 23.68 45.11
CA VAL A 7 24.96 23.27 44.28
C VAL A 7 24.82 21.83 43.77
N VAL A 8 24.30 20.91 44.58
CA VAL A 8 24.06 19.52 44.18
C VAL A 8 22.93 19.43 43.14
N THR A 9 21.84 20.21 43.29
CA THR A 9 20.76 20.23 42.29
C THR A 9 21.19 20.87 40.96
N SER A 10 22.04 21.90 40.98
CA SER A 10 22.54 22.54 39.76
C SER A 10 23.52 21.63 38.98
N LEU A 11 24.32 20.82 39.68
CA LEU A 11 25.22 19.82 39.07
C LEU A 11 24.47 18.65 38.44
N VAL A 12 23.37 18.19 39.06
CA VAL A 12 22.52 17.13 38.49
C VAL A 12 21.77 17.61 37.24
N VAL A 13 21.31 18.86 37.22
CA VAL A 13 20.66 19.45 36.03
C VAL A 13 21.68 19.68 34.90
N LEU A 14 22.90 20.13 35.20
CA LEU A 14 23.96 20.29 34.19
C LEU A 14 24.48 18.95 33.65
N LEU A 15 24.58 17.92 34.48
CA LEU A 15 24.90 16.56 34.03
C LEU A 15 23.76 15.96 33.20
N ALA A 16 22.49 16.16 33.59
CA ALA A 16 21.33 15.74 32.79
C ALA A 16 21.20 16.48 31.45
N PHE A 17 21.55 17.77 31.38
CA PHE A 17 21.62 18.52 30.12
C PHE A 17 22.82 18.12 29.26
N SER A 18 23.98 17.77 29.85
CA SER A 18 25.13 17.24 29.12
C SER A 18 24.87 15.86 28.50
N SER A 19 24.08 15.02 29.18
CA SER A 19 23.61 13.74 28.65
C SER A 19 22.56 13.89 27.55
N PHE A 20 21.88 15.04 27.46
CA PHE A 20 20.98 15.36 26.34
C PHE A 20 21.73 15.86 25.10
N TYR A 21 22.90 16.49 25.27
CA TYR A 21 23.77 16.88 24.14
C TYR A 21 24.68 15.75 23.65
N ALA A 22 24.94 14.72 24.46
CA ALA A 22 25.76 13.56 24.09
C ALA A 22 25.01 12.49 23.25
N ILE A 23 23.72 12.69 22.90
CA ILE A 23 22.97 11.86 21.93
C ILE A 23 22.76 12.62 20.61
N LYS A 24 23.78 13.35 20.15
CA LYS A 24 23.86 13.88 18.77
C LYS A 24 25.16 13.51 18.07
N GLY A 25 25.74 12.36 18.38
CA GLY A 25 27.06 11.98 17.87
C GLY A 25 27.28 10.49 17.73
N SER A 26 26.46 9.79 16.94
CA SER A 26 26.84 8.55 16.24
C SER A 26 25.73 8.15 15.26
N TYR A 27 25.53 8.98 14.24
CA TYR A 27 24.95 8.49 12.99
C TYR A 27 26.12 7.97 12.18
N GLY A 28 26.29 6.65 12.13
CA GLY A 28 27.16 6.02 11.14
C GLY A 28 26.83 6.55 9.74
N PRO A 29 27.80 6.56 8.81
CA PRO A 29 27.63 7.20 7.52
C PRO A 29 26.48 6.51 6.77
N VAL A 30 25.37 7.23 6.55
CA VAL A 30 24.29 6.84 5.61
C VAL A 30 24.77 7.02 4.15
N SER A 31 26.08 7.03 3.92
CA SER A 31 26.76 7.57 2.75
C SER A 31 26.94 6.58 1.60
N GLU A 32 26.45 5.34 1.69
CA GLU A 32 26.70 4.34 0.63
C GLU A 32 25.45 3.60 0.14
N THR A 33 24.26 4.23 0.15
CA THR A 33 23.08 3.54 -0.42
C THR A 33 22.05 4.43 -1.09
N PHE A 34 21.78 5.63 -0.55
CA PHE A 34 20.99 6.64 -1.24
C PHE A 34 21.83 7.91 -1.37
N SER A 35 21.71 8.60 -2.50
CA SER A 35 22.18 9.99 -2.59
C SER A 35 21.39 10.92 -1.66
N SER A 36 21.77 12.19 -1.55
CA SER A 36 21.00 13.20 -0.82
C SER A 36 19.73 13.67 -1.55
N ALA A 37 19.53 13.29 -2.81
CA ALA A 37 18.43 13.77 -3.65
C ALA A 37 17.06 13.34 -3.12
N THR A 38 16.08 14.25 -3.10
CA THR A 38 14.69 13.88 -2.75
C THR A 38 14.04 13.14 -3.91
N LEU A 39 13.50 11.94 -3.67
CA LEU A 39 12.82 11.16 -4.71
C LEU A 39 11.30 11.37 -4.63
N LYS A 40 10.67 11.53 -5.79
CA LYS A 40 9.23 11.71 -5.95
C LYS A 40 8.80 11.20 -7.33
N VAL A 41 7.51 11.25 -7.63
CA VAL A 41 7.02 10.89 -8.98
C VAL A 41 7.78 11.68 -10.06
N GLY A 42 8.26 10.97 -11.07
CA GLY A 42 9.10 11.50 -12.15
C GLY A 42 10.61 11.36 -11.91
N SER A 43 11.05 11.08 -10.68
CA SER A 43 12.45 10.70 -10.41
C SER A 43 12.79 9.36 -11.07
N SER A 44 14.04 9.19 -11.48
CA SER A 44 14.55 7.92 -12.01
C SER A 44 16.03 7.69 -11.66
N GLY A 45 16.50 6.46 -11.82
CA GLY A 45 17.90 6.08 -11.63
C GLY A 45 18.14 5.13 -10.44
N ALA A 46 19.41 4.97 -10.08
CA ALA A 46 19.86 3.98 -9.08
C ALA A 46 19.19 4.14 -7.70
N ASP A 47 19.02 5.38 -7.25
CA ASP A 47 18.30 5.69 -5.99
C ASP A 47 16.85 5.18 -6.02
N VAL A 48 16.18 5.23 -7.18
CA VAL A 48 14.82 4.71 -7.32
C VAL A 48 14.81 3.19 -7.37
N GLN A 49 15.81 2.55 -8.00
CA GLN A 49 15.96 1.10 -7.98
C GLN A 49 16.18 0.59 -6.55
N GLU A 50 17.03 1.26 -5.78
CA GLU A 50 17.28 0.91 -4.39
C GLU A 50 16.02 1.08 -3.53
N LEU A 51 15.28 2.16 -3.75
CA LEU A 51 13.98 2.39 -3.11
C LEU A 51 13.00 1.26 -3.41
N GLN A 52 12.81 0.93 -4.69
CA GLN A 52 11.91 -0.13 -5.13
C GLN A 52 12.33 -1.48 -4.55
N GLY A 53 13.62 -1.81 -4.56
CA GLY A 53 14.16 -3.06 -4.01
C GLY A 53 13.90 -3.20 -2.51
N ARG A 54 14.20 -2.16 -1.71
CA ARG A 54 13.91 -2.16 -0.28
C ARG A 54 12.42 -2.25 0.01
N LEU A 55 11.59 -1.51 -0.72
CA LEU A 55 10.13 -1.59 -0.57
C LEU A 55 9.60 -2.97 -0.96
N THR A 56 10.18 -3.65 -1.96
CA THR A 56 9.85 -5.04 -2.28
C THR A 56 10.27 -6.00 -1.17
N HIS A 57 11.49 -5.86 -0.63
CA HIS A 57 11.96 -6.67 0.49
C HIS A 57 11.05 -6.57 1.72
N LEU A 58 10.50 -5.38 1.96
CA LEU A 58 9.55 -5.12 3.05
C LEU A 58 8.10 -5.49 2.71
N GLY A 59 7.80 -5.90 1.47
CA GLY A 59 6.46 -6.26 1.01
C GLY A 59 5.54 -5.08 0.66
N TYR A 60 6.07 -3.86 0.55
CA TYR A 60 5.32 -2.65 0.15
C TYR A 60 5.22 -2.47 -1.37
N TYR A 61 6.14 -3.05 -2.15
CA TYR A 61 6.22 -2.88 -3.61
C TYR A 61 6.28 -4.23 -4.33
N ASN A 62 5.35 -4.45 -5.27
CA ASN A 62 5.25 -5.66 -6.09
C ASN A 62 5.50 -5.41 -7.59
N GLY A 63 5.94 -4.20 -7.94
CA GLY A 63 6.26 -3.84 -9.33
C GLY A 63 7.66 -4.29 -9.73
N LYS A 64 7.98 -4.10 -11.02
CA LYS A 64 9.34 -4.29 -11.52
C LYS A 64 10.27 -3.25 -10.90
N ILE A 65 11.45 -3.67 -10.47
CA ILE A 65 12.54 -2.75 -10.08
C ILE A 65 13.16 -2.20 -11.37
N ASP A 66 12.56 -1.14 -11.90
CA ASP A 66 12.93 -0.51 -13.17
C ASP A 66 13.67 0.82 -12.99
N GLY A 67 13.73 1.34 -11.76
CA GLY A 67 14.34 2.62 -11.45
C GLY A 67 13.49 3.81 -11.89
N VAL A 68 12.19 3.64 -12.11
CA VAL A 68 11.27 4.71 -12.48
C VAL A 68 10.27 4.94 -11.35
N PHE A 69 10.23 6.17 -10.82
CA PHE A 69 9.32 6.52 -9.75
C PHE A 69 7.95 6.86 -10.33
N GLY A 70 7.17 5.81 -10.62
CA GLY A 70 5.78 5.91 -11.08
C GLY A 70 4.76 5.89 -9.94
N SER A 71 3.48 5.75 -10.31
CA SER A 71 2.35 5.68 -9.36
C SER A 71 2.46 4.49 -8.40
N LYS A 72 2.87 3.32 -8.88
CA LYS A 72 3.09 2.13 -8.05
C LYS A 72 4.16 2.37 -6.97
N THR A 73 5.28 2.99 -7.35
CA THR A 73 6.36 3.35 -6.41
C THR A 73 5.86 4.37 -5.38
N LYS A 74 5.07 5.37 -5.81
CA LYS A 74 4.45 6.33 -4.90
C LYS A 74 3.55 5.65 -3.87
N GLY A 75 2.67 4.75 -4.31
CA GLY A 75 1.77 4.00 -3.41
C GLY A 75 2.54 3.20 -2.35
N ALA A 76 3.61 2.51 -2.77
CA ALA A 76 4.48 1.77 -1.86
C ALA A 76 5.19 2.69 -0.86
N VAL A 77 5.69 3.85 -1.30
CA VAL A 77 6.32 4.85 -0.43
C VAL A 77 5.34 5.41 0.58
N THR A 78 4.16 5.85 0.13
CA THR A 78 3.14 6.39 1.04
C THR A 78 2.76 5.37 2.11
N TRP A 79 2.68 4.10 1.71
CA TRP A 79 2.32 3.05 2.65
C TRP A 79 3.43 2.74 3.65
N PHE A 80 4.68 2.66 3.18
CA PHE A 80 5.84 2.61 4.07
C PHE A 80 5.86 3.80 5.04
N GLN A 81 5.65 5.01 4.54
CA GLN A 81 5.62 6.22 5.38
C GLN A 81 4.56 6.13 6.47
N TRP A 82 3.31 5.81 6.10
CA TRP A 82 2.23 5.62 7.06
C TRP A 82 2.59 4.58 8.14
N LYS A 83 3.08 3.41 7.73
CA LYS A 83 3.42 2.31 8.65
C LYS A 83 4.53 2.68 9.64
N PHE A 84 5.47 3.52 9.23
CA PHE A 84 6.60 3.94 10.06
C PHE A 84 6.37 5.28 10.78
N GLY A 85 5.12 5.77 10.80
CA GLY A 85 4.73 6.99 11.52
C GLY A 85 5.24 8.28 10.87
N LEU A 86 5.48 8.25 9.56
CA LEU A 86 5.91 9.39 8.77
C LEU A 86 4.69 10.05 8.09
N LYS A 87 4.89 11.28 7.62
CA LYS A 87 3.95 11.93 6.72
C LYS A 87 3.85 11.12 5.42
N SER A 88 2.65 10.59 5.13
CA SER A 88 2.37 9.74 3.96
C SER A 88 2.12 10.56 2.68
N ASP A 89 3.09 11.37 2.27
CA ASP A 89 3.00 12.26 1.10
C ASP A 89 3.61 11.67 -0.19
N GLY A 90 4.28 10.52 -0.09
CA GLY A 90 4.92 9.85 -1.22
C GLY A 90 6.26 10.47 -1.60
N ILE A 91 6.82 11.35 -0.76
CA ILE A 91 8.11 12.01 -0.98
C ILE A 91 9.19 11.33 -0.15
N VAL A 92 10.22 10.83 -0.81
CA VAL A 92 11.34 10.14 -0.17
C VAL A 92 12.46 11.13 0.14
N GLY A 93 12.26 11.87 1.23
CA GLY A 93 13.27 12.73 1.85
C GLY A 93 14.17 11.97 2.84
N ALA A 94 15.02 12.70 3.57
CA ALA A 94 16.02 12.14 4.47
C ALA A 94 15.43 11.21 5.55
N GLU A 95 14.32 11.58 6.18
CA GLU A 95 13.67 10.75 7.22
C GLU A 95 13.10 9.44 6.64
N THR A 96 12.47 9.50 5.46
CA THR A 96 11.96 8.30 4.77
C THR A 96 13.10 7.35 4.43
N LYS A 97 14.21 7.87 3.90
CA LYS A 97 15.42 7.08 3.59
C LYS A 97 16.02 6.43 4.83
N LYS A 98 16.15 7.20 5.92
CA LYS A 98 16.66 6.70 7.19
C LYS A 98 15.79 5.57 7.74
N LYS A 99 14.47 5.72 7.71
CA LYS A 99 13.55 4.65 8.13
C LYS A 99 13.67 3.42 7.22
N LEU A 100 13.77 3.61 5.90
CA LEU A 100 13.94 2.51 4.94
C LEU A 100 15.20 1.71 5.28
N VAL A 101 16.35 2.36 5.38
CA VAL A 101 17.63 1.73 5.71
C VAL A 101 17.55 0.98 7.05
N ASN A 102 16.98 1.61 8.08
CA ASN A 102 16.81 0.97 9.39
C ASN A 102 15.89 -0.25 9.38
N ALA A 103 14.86 -0.25 8.54
CA ALA A 103 13.95 -1.38 8.37
C ALA A 103 14.54 -2.51 7.52
N THR A 104 15.62 -2.25 6.79
CA THR A 104 16.21 -3.17 5.81
C THR A 104 17.73 -3.31 6.01
N LYS A 105 18.16 -3.49 7.26
CA LYS A 105 19.59 -3.61 7.62
C LYS A 105 20.31 -4.78 6.92
N ASN A 106 19.57 -5.83 6.57
CA ASN A 106 20.10 -7.04 5.92
C ASN A 106 19.87 -7.05 4.40
N TRP A 107 19.37 -5.94 3.83
CA TRP A 107 19.15 -5.84 2.39
C TRP A 107 20.46 -5.77 1.60
N LYS A 108 20.53 -6.48 0.48
CA LYS A 108 21.64 -6.44 -0.48
C LYS A 108 21.10 -6.15 -1.89
N PRO A 109 21.59 -5.10 -2.57
CA PRO A 109 21.22 -4.83 -3.95
C PRO A 109 21.61 -6.03 -4.84
N GLY A 110 20.67 -6.54 -5.63
CA GLY A 110 20.94 -7.63 -6.58
C GLY A 110 20.78 -9.07 -6.04
N SER A 111 20.51 -9.28 -4.74
CA SER A 111 20.01 -10.58 -4.30
C SER A 111 18.53 -10.67 -4.66
N THR A 112 18.20 -11.40 -5.72
CA THR A 112 16.85 -11.90 -5.96
C THR A 112 16.33 -12.56 -4.68
N SER A 113 15.23 -12.03 -4.13
CA SER A 113 14.50 -12.68 -3.04
C SER A 113 13.98 -14.05 -3.52
N PRO A 114 13.86 -15.08 -2.67
CA PRO A 114 13.39 -16.40 -3.07
C PRO A 114 11.93 -16.29 -3.54
N GLY A 115 11.73 -16.31 -4.86
CA GLY A 115 10.42 -16.16 -5.47
C GLY A 115 10.48 -15.49 -6.83
N GLY A 116 11.14 -16.13 -7.80
CA GLY A 116 11.21 -15.61 -9.16
C GLY A 116 12.31 -16.28 -9.97
N ALA A 117 12.12 -17.55 -10.33
CA ALA A 117 12.98 -18.23 -11.30
C ALA A 117 12.71 -17.64 -12.71
N ALA A 118 13.65 -16.84 -13.19
CA ALA A 118 13.83 -16.57 -14.61
C ALA A 118 15.23 -17.05 -14.98
N SER A 119 15.29 -18.21 -15.64
CA SER A 119 16.52 -18.78 -16.20
C SER A 119 16.50 -18.59 -17.72
N GLY A 120 17.31 -17.65 -18.21
CA GLY A 120 17.77 -17.60 -19.60
C GLY A 120 18.91 -18.59 -19.80
N GLY A 121 18.92 -19.28 -20.94
CA GLY A 121 19.58 -20.56 -21.11
C GLY A 121 21.08 -20.55 -21.40
N THR A 122 21.66 -21.75 -21.51
CA THR A 122 22.70 -22.15 -22.49
C THR A 122 22.84 -23.69 -22.52
N GLY A 123 22.53 -24.29 -23.67
CA GLY A 123 23.23 -25.40 -24.35
C GLY A 123 23.43 -26.80 -23.72
N GLY A 124 22.80 -27.81 -24.34
CA GLY A 124 23.47 -29.09 -24.66
C GLY A 124 22.82 -30.40 -24.17
N GLY A 125 22.36 -31.26 -25.10
CA GLY A 125 22.34 -32.74 -24.88
C GLY A 125 20.99 -33.49 -24.95
N SER A 126 20.73 -34.05 -26.14
CA SER A 126 19.89 -35.18 -26.56
C SER A 126 19.20 -36.16 -25.55
N ASN A 127 17.87 -36.21 -25.65
CA ASN A 127 16.88 -37.32 -25.78
C ASN A 127 17.11 -38.74 -25.17
N THR A 128 16.21 -39.21 -24.28
CA THR A 128 15.24 -40.34 -24.48
C THR A 128 14.65 -40.87 -23.14
N GLY A 129 13.32 -41.09 -23.08
CA GLY A 129 12.70 -42.12 -22.20
C GLY A 129 11.52 -41.72 -21.28
N GLY A 130 10.29 -42.01 -21.72
CA GLY A 130 9.28 -42.78 -20.96
C GLY A 130 8.56 -42.25 -19.69
N ASN A 131 7.29 -41.88 -19.89
CA ASN A 131 6.07 -42.30 -19.16
C ASN A 131 5.74 -41.86 -17.69
N ALA A 132 4.57 -41.20 -17.59
CA ALA A 132 3.50 -41.25 -16.58
C ALA A 132 3.73 -40.94 -15.08
N GLY A 133 2.84 -40.11 -14.52
CA GLY A 133 2.28 -40.32 -13.17
C GLY A 133 2.22 -39.11 -12.22
N THR A 134 1.09 -38.39 -12.25
CA THR A 134 0.32 -37.86 -11.09
C THR A 134 1.00 -37.13 -9.91
N GLY A 135 0.64 -35.86 -9.75
CA GLY A 135 -0.02 -35.39 -8.51
C GLY A 135 0.80 -34.58 -7.49
N SER A 136 0.79 -33.25 -7.62
CA SER A 136 0.54 -32.31 -6.51
C SER A 136 0.48 -30.88 -7.05
N GLY A 137 -0.75 -30.36 -7.13
CA GLY A 137 -1.03 -29.01 -7.59
C GLY A 137 -0.51 -27.98 -6.60
N SER A 138 0.54 -27.27 -6.98
CA SER A 138 0.85 -25.96 -6.43
C SER A 138 -0.23 -24.98 -6.88
N ASN A 139 -1.17 -24.66 -6.00
CA ASN A 139 -2.06 -23.50 -6.15
C ASN A 139 -1.21 -22.23 -6.12
N LEU A 140 -0.59 -21.91 -7.27
CA LEU A 140 -0.21 -20.55 -7.61
C LEU A 140 -1.53 -19.82 -7.80
N ALA A 141 -2.00 -19.15 -6.75
CA ALA A 141 -3.19 -18.31 -6.80
C ALA A 141 -3.11 -17.47 -8.07
N GLN A 142 -4.06 -17.73 -8.96
CA GLN A 142 -4.19 -17.11 -10.26
C GLN A 142 -4.07 -15.60 -10.05
N SER A 143 -2.97 -15.01 -10.53
CA SER A 143 -2.74 -13.57 -10.46
C SER A 143 -4.04 -12.88 -10.88
N ASN A 144 -4.68 -12.13 -9.98
CA ASN A 144 -5.88 -11.40 -10.34
C ASN A 144 -5.59 -10.61 -11.63
N ARG A 145 -6.58 -10.50 -12.52
CA ARG A 145 -6.39 -9.97 -13.89
C ARG A 145 -5.80 -8.54 -13.93
N LEU A 146 -5.74 -7.85 -12.79
CA LEU A 146 -5.26 -6.48 -12.62
C LEU A 146 -3.85 -6.39 -11.97
N GLY A 147 -3.22 -7.49 -11.58
CA GLY A 147 -1.89 -7.49 -10.94
C GLY A 147 -1.86 -6.83 -9.55
N LEU A 148 -2.98 -6.84 -8.84
CA LEU A 148 -3.13 -6.33 -7.47
C LEU A 148 -2.38 -7.23 -6.49
N SER A 149 -1.68 -6.61 -5.55
CA SER A 149 -1.03 -7.29 -4.42
C SER A 149 -2.05 -7.78 -3.40
N GLU A 150 -1.66 -8.72 -2.53
CA GLU A 150 -2.48 -9.09 -1.36
C GLU A 150 -2.85 -7.87 -0.50
N ASN A 151 -2.00 -6.84 -0.49
CA ASN A 151 -2.27 -5.62 0.25
C ASN A 151 -3.33 -4.76 -0.39
N ASP A 152 -3.37 -4.68 -1.73
CA ASP A 152 -4.46 -4.03 -2.46
C ASP A 152 -5.78 -4.73 -2.13
N LEU A 153 -5.79 -6.07 -2.12
CA LEU A 153 -6.97 -6.87 -1.77
C LEU A 153 -7.41 -6.62 -0.32
N LYS A 154 -6.45 -6.52 0.60
CA LYS A 154 -6.71 -6.20 2.01
C LYS A 154 -7.36 -4.82 2.19
N ILE A 155 -6.78 -3.78 1.60
CA ILE A 155 -7.34 -2.42 1.73
C ILE A 155 -8.68 -2.31 1.01
N MET A 156 -8.88 -2.97 -0.13
CA MET A 156 -10.19 -3.05 -0.78
C MET A 156 -11.22 -3.69 0.13
N ALA A 157 -10.91 -4.84 0.72
CA ALA A 157 -11.84 -5.56 1.58
C ALA A 157 -12.21 -4.74 2.83
N ASN A 158 -11.25 -4.04 3.44
CA ASN A 158 -11.52 -3.17 4.58
C ASN A 158 -12.33 -1.92 4.18
N ALA A 159 -12.08 -1.35 3.01
CA ALA A 159 -12.88 -0.26 2.47
C ALA A 159 -14.33 -0.72 2.23
N VAL A 160 -14.52 -1.84 1.52
CA VAL A 160 -15.84 -2.46 1.28
C VAL A 160 -16.56 -2.75 2.59
N TYR A 161 -15.85 -3.28 3.59
CA TYR A 161 -16.44 -3.54 4.90
C TYR A 161 -16.88 -2.26 5.60
N GLY A 162 -16.09 -1.19 5.58
CA GLY A 162 -16.48 0.10 6.17
C GLY A 162 -17.74 0.69 5.52
N GLU A 163 -17.85 0.55 4.20
CA GLU A 163 -18.94 1.16 3.44
C GLU A 163 -20.21 0.33 3.40
N ALA A 164 -20.09 -1.01 3.38
CA ALA A 164 -21.20 -1.92 3.11
C ALA A 164 -21.39 -3.01 4.18
N ARG A 165 -20.87 -2.81 5.40
CA ARG A 165 -21.16 -3.72 6.52
C ARG A 165 -22.66 -3.71 6.80
N GLY A 166 -23.26 -4.91 6.78
CA GLY A 166 -24.69 -5.11 7.03
C GLY A 166 -25.56 -5.00 5.77
N GLU A 167 -24.97 -4.61 4.63
CA GLU A 167 -25.65 -4.63 3.34
C GLU A 167 -25.76 -6.05 2.77
N PRO A 168 -26.72 -6.31 1.84
CA PRO A 168 -26.75 -7.55 1.08
C PRO A 168 -25.40 -7.80 0.39
N TYR A 169 -25.07 -9.07 0.14
CA TYR A 169 -23.77 -9.43 -0.46
C TYR A 169 -23.56 -8.73 -1.82
N GLU A 170 -24.62 -8.65 -2.64
CA GLU A 170 -24.61 -7.89 -3.89
C GLU A 170 -24.19 -6.42 -3.71
N GLY A 171 -24.60 -5.77 -2.61
CA GLY A 171 -24.19 -4.40 -2.29
C GLY A 171 -22.71 -4.28 -1.92
N GLN A 172 -22.14 -5.30 -1.26
CA GLN A 172 -20.71 -5.37 -0.96
C GLN A 172 -19.89 -5.54 -2.25
N VAL A 173 -20.34 -6.41 -3.15
CA VAL A 173 -19.71 -6.60 -4.48
C VAL A 173 -19.83 -5.31 -5.30
N ALA A 174 -20.96 -4.61 -5.23
CA ALA A 174 -21.16 -3.34 -5.94
C ALA A 174 -20.20 -2.24 -5.47
N VAL A 175 -19.93 -2.11 -4.17
CA VAL A 175 -18.91 -1.17 -3.66
C VAL A 175 -17.51 -1.57 -4.12
N ALA A 176 -17.17 -2.86 -4.12
CA ALA A 176 -15.89 -3.34 -4.64
C ALA A 176 -15.74 -3.02 -6.14
N ALA A 177 -16.81 -3.21 -6.92
CA ALA A 177 -16.84 -2.88 -8.33
C ALA A 177 -16.65 -1.37 -8.58
N VAL A 178 -17.27 -0.49 -7.77
CA VAL A 178 -17.04 0.96 -7.84
C VAL A 178 -15.57 1.32 -7.64
N ILE A 179 -14.86 0.67 -6.70
CA ILE A 179 -13.41 0.89 -6.54
C ILE A 179 -12.68 0.55 -7.84
N LEU A 180 -12.99 -0.60 -8.45
CA LEU A 180 -12.36 -1.04 -9.69
C LEU A 180 -12.73 -0.14 -10.89
N ASN A 181 -13.96 0.36 -10.95
CA ASN A 181 -14.43 1.29 -11.98
C ASN A 181 -13.69 2.63 -11.87
N ARG A 182 -13.46 3.13 -10.65
CA ARG A 182 -12.61 4.30 -10.41
C ARG A 182 -11.17 4.05 -10.86
N VAL A 183 -10.58 2.90 -10.53
CA VAL A 183 -9.21 2.57 -10.98
C VAL A 183 -9.09 2.58 -12.52
N ARG A 184 -10.15 2.21 -13.24
CA ARG A 184 -10.21 2.20 -14.71
C ARG A 184 -10.58 3.57 -15.33
N SER A 185 -11.14 4.48 -14.54
CA SER A 185 -11.62 5.78 -15.02
C SER A 185 -10.51 6.83 -15.02
N GLU A 186 -10.41 7.60 -16.10
CA GLU A 186 -9.47 8.71 -16.22
C GLU A 186 -9.73 9.86 -15.21
N SER A 187 -10.95 9.92 -14.65
CA SER A 187 -11.34 10.92 -13.65
C SER A 187 -10.80 10.62 -12.25
N PHE A 188 -10.15 9.46 -12.06
CA PHE A 188 -9.69 8.98 -10.76
C PHE A 188 -8.24 8.48 -10.84
N PRO A 189 -7.58 8.31 -9.68
CA PRO A 189 -6.28 7.66 -9.64
C PRO A 189 -6.34 6.24 -10.21
N ASN A 190 -5.35 5.87 -11.00
CA ASN A 190 -5.27 4.56 -11.68
C ASN A 190 -4.70 3.43 -10.80
N THR A 191 -4.84 3.52 -9.47
CA THR A 191 -4.39 2.50 -8.52
C THR A 191 -5.39 2.35 -7.39
N VAL A 192 -5.54 1.14 -6.85
CA VAL A 192 -6.44 0.85 -5.72
C VAL A 192 -6.11 1.76 -4.53
N TYR A 193 -4.83 1.86 -4.16
CA TYR A 193 -4.37 2.78 -3.13
C TYR A 193 -4.80 4.23 -3.43
N GLY A 194 -4.54 4.70 -4.65
CA GLY A 194 -4.89 6.06 -5.04
C GLY A 194 -6.38 6.36 -4.90
N VAL A 195 -7.24 5.42 -5.29
CA VAL A 195 -8.71 5.54 -5.17
C VAL A 195 -9.15 5.52 -3.71
N ILE A 196 -8.69 4.54 -2.92
CA ILE A 196 -9.14 4.34 -1.54
C ILE A 196 -8.72 5.50 -0.63
N PHE A 197 -7.52 6.05 -0.84
CA PHE A 197 -6.98 7.11 0.00
C PHE A 197 -7.28 8.53 -0.51
N GLN A 198 -8.18 8.69 -1.49
CA GLN A 198 -8.69 10.02 -1.79
C GLN A 198 -9.38 10.62 -0.55
N PRO A 199 -9.19 11.93 -0.26
CA PRO A 199 -9.78 12.55 0.92
C PRO A 199 -11.29 12.31 1.00
N ARG A 200 -11.75 11.71 2.10
CA ARG A 200 -13.16 11.40 2.41
C ARG A 200 -13.85 10.42 1.43
N ALA A 201 -13.10 9.65 0.65
CA ALA A 201 -13.68 8.67 -0.27
C ALA A 201 -14.22 7.42 0.42
N PHE A 202 -13.59 7.00 1.53
CA PHE A 202 -13.95 5.80 2.29
C PHE A 202 -13.80 6.06 3.79
N THR A 203 -14.84 5.74 4.56
CA THR A 203 -14.90 5.91 6.02
C THR A 203 -13.83 5.11 6.75
N ALA A 204 -13.58 3.87 6.31
CA ALA A 204 -12.56 2.98 6.88
C ALA A 204 -11.15 3.59 6.92
N VAL A 205 -10.83 4.54 6.03
CA VAL A 205 -9.55 5.26 6.06
C VAL A 205 -9.52 6.25 7.24
N ALA A 206 -10.58 7.05 7.40
CA ALA A 206 -10.68 8.03 8.48
C ALA A 206 -10.76 7.36 9.86
N ASP A 207 -11.44 6.22 9.95
CA ASP A 207 -11.64 5.46 11.19
C ASP A 207 -10.44 4.57 11.55
N GLY A 208 -9.37 4.61 10.75
CA GLY A 208 -8.15 3.80 10.94
C GLY A 208 -8.34 2.29 10.74
N GLN A 209 -9.50 1.86 10.24
CA GLN A 209 -9.86 0.45 10.04
C GLN A 209 -9.22 -0.17 8.79
N ILE A 210 -8.72 0.66 7.87
CA ILE A 210 -8.23 0.21 6.55
C ILE A 210 -7.05 -0.79 6.63
N TYR A 211 -6.37 -0.91 7.76
CA TYR A 211 -5.20 -1.78 7.95
C TYR A 211 -5.45 -3.03 8.80
N LEU A 212 -6.69 -3.26 9.25
CA LEU A 212 -7.06 -4.42 10.04
C LEU A 212 -7.13 -5.71 9.19
N THR A 213 -7.25 -6.86 9.85
CA THR A 213 -7.52 -8.12 9.17
C THR A 213 -8.88 -8.02 8.46
N PRO A 214 -8.95 -8.29 7.15
CA PRO A 214 -10.20 -8.20 6.41
C PRO A 214 -11.30 -9.09 6.96
N ASN A 215 -12.53 -8.59 6.91
CA ASN A 215 -13.70 -9.44 7.02
C ASN A 215 -13.74 -10.39 5.82
N GLN A 216 -13.97 -11.69 6.08
CA GLN A 216 -13.97 -12.72 5.04
C GLN A 216 -15.01 -12.43 3.93
N LYS A 217 -16.24 -12.07 4.29
CA LYS A 217 -17.31 -11.77 3.32
C LYS A 217 -16.97 -10.57 2.44
N ALA A 218 -16.36 -9.53 3.01
CA ALA A 218 -15.89 -8.38 2.24
C ALA A 218 -14.71 -8.75 1.32
N ARG A 219 -13.84 -9.67 1.75
CA ARG A 219 -12.74 -10.19 0.92
C ARG A 219 -13.28 -11.00 -0.26
N GLU A 220 -14.26 -11.87 -0.04
CA GLU A 220 -14.96 -12.62 -1.09
C GLU A 220 -15.65 -11.68 -2.09
N ALA A 221 -16.33 -10.63 -1.60
CA ALA A 221 -16.96 -9.64 -2.46
C ALA A 221 -15.96 -8.90 -3.37
N VAL A 222 -14.74 -8.65 -2.88
CA VAL A 222 -13.65 -8.11 -3.69
C VAL A 222 -13.19 -9.10 -4.76
N GLU A 223 -13.11 -10.39 -4.45
CA GLU A 223 -12.74 -11.43 -5.43
C GLU A 223 -13.76 -11.55 -6.53
N ASP A 224 -15.05 -11.53 -6.19
CA ASP A 224 -16.13 -11.59 -7.16
C ASP A 224 -16.14 -10.37 -8.10
N ALA A 225 -15.89 -9.18 -7.57
CA ALA A 225 -15.73 -7.98 -8.40
C ALA A 225 -14.51 -8.08 -9.34
N LEU A 226 -13.40 -8.65 -8.85
CA LEU A 226 -12.20 -8.91 -9.66
C LEU A 226 -12.41 -9.96 -10.75
N ASN A 227 -13.27 -10.94 -10.48
CA ASN A 227 -13.70 -11.95 -11.45
C ASN A 227 -14.68 -11.40 -12.49
N GLY A 228 -15.08 -10.13 -12.37
CA GLY A 228 -15.84 -9.39 -13.36
C GLY A 228 -17.30 -9.16 -13.00
N TRP A 229 -17.73 -9.56 -11.79
CA TRP A 229 -19.09 -9.26 -11.35
C TRP A 229 -19.21 -7.79 -10.93
N ASP A 230 -19.91 -7.00 -11.74
CA ASP A 230 -20.25 -5.60 -11.41
C ASP A 230 -21.78 -5.43 -11.30
N PRO A 231 -22.37 -5.64 -10.11
CA PRO A 231 -23.78 -5.39 -9.89
C PRO A 231 -24.14 -3.90 -10.01
N SER A 232 -23.21 -2.98 -9.82
CA SER A 232 -23.47 -1.53 -9.90
C SER A 232 -23.80 -1.06 -11.32
N GLY A 233 -23.35 -1.80 -12.34
CA GLY A 233 -23.54 -1.44 -13.75
C GLY A 233 -22.58 -0.36 -14.24
N GLY A 234 -21.31 -0.41 -13.80
CA GLY A 234 -20.28 0.55 -14.20
C GLY A 234 -20.27 1.86 -13.40
N CYS A 235 -21.02 1.93 -12.30
CA CYS A 235 -21.14 3.16 -11.51
C CYS A 235 -19.79 3.59 -10.91
N LEU A 236 -19.63 4.91 -10.74
CA LEU A 236 -18.44 5.54 -10.14
C LEU A 236 -18.73 6.12 -8.76
N TYR A 237 -20.01 6.29 -8.42
CA TYR A 237 -20.47 6.88 -7.18
C TYR A 237 -21.60 6.05 -6.56
N TYR A 238 -21.77 6.19 -5.25
CA TYR A 238 -22.93 5.71 -4.53
C TYR A 238 -23.20 6.60 -3.32
N PHE A 239 -24.42 6.57 -2.81
CA PHE A 239 -24.79 7.25 -1.57
C PHE A 239 -25.98 6.58 -0.89
N ASN A 240 -26.09 6.78 0.42
CA ASN A 240 -27.30 6.44 1.16
C ASN A 240 -28.26 7.65 1.12
N PRO A 241 -29.46 7.54 0.52
CA PRO A 241 -30.40 8.65 0.38
C PRO A 241 -30.90 9.18 1.73
N ASP A 242 -30.88 8.38 2.78
CA ASP A 242 -31.34 8.77 4.13
C ASP A 242 -30.33 9.67 4.84
N THR A 243 -29.04 9.59 4.47
CA THR A 243 -27.95 10.30 5.18
C THR A 243 -27.14 11.24 4.29
N ALA A 244 -27.38 11.24 2.97
CA ALA A 244 -26.60 12.04 2.03
C ALA A 244 -26.90 13.54 2.14
N THR A 245 -25.88 14.32 2.49
CA THR A 245 -25.97 15.78 2.65
C THR A 245 -25.42 16.56 1.44
N SER A 246 -24.72 15.90 0.53
CA SER A 246 -24.12 16.56 -0.64
C SER A 246 -25.16 16.81 -1.73
N ALA A 247 -25.53 18.07 -2.00
CA ALA A 247 -26.46 18.40 -3.10
C ALA A 247 -25.98 17.89 -4.47
N TRP A 248 -24.67 17.89 -4.71
CA TRP A 248 -24.07 17.42 -5.95
C TRP A 248 -24.31 15.93 -6.21
N ILE A 249 -24.40 15.08 -5.19
CA ILE A 249 -24.60 13.64 -5.43
C ILE A 249 -25.99 13.34 -6.00
N TRP A 250 -26.97 14.16 -5.64
CA TRP A 250 -28.35 14.06 -6.13
C TRP A 250 -28.50 14.49 -7.58
N THR A 251 -27.52 15.21 -8.15
CA THR A 251 -27.52 15.59 -9.57
C THR A 251 -26.91 14.51 -10.48
N ARG A 252 -26.35 13.43 -9.90
CA ARG A 252 -25.77 12.32 -10.68
C ARG A 252 -26.88 11.45 -11.27
N THR A 253 -26.61 10.83 -12.41
CA THR A 253 -27.55 9.89 -13.02
C THR A 253 -27.65 8.64 -12.15
N GLN A 254 -28.78 8.46 -11.48
CA GLN A 254 -29.06 7.33 -10.62
C GLN A 254 -29.39 6.10 -11.47
N ILE A 255 -28.63 5.01 -11.29
CA ILE A 255 -28.74 3.81 -12.12
C ILE A 255 -29.59 2.75 -11.44
N LYS A 256 -29.35 2.49 -10.15
CA LYS A 256 -30.07 1.48 -9.38
C LYS A 256 -29.84 1.64 -7.88
N THR A 257 -30.67 0.95 -7.11
CA THR A 257 -30.55 0.84 -5.65
C THR A 257 -30.24 -0.60 -5.27
N ILE A 258 -29.22 -0.81 -4.44
CA ILE A 258 -28.88 -2.11 -3.86
C ILE A 258 -28.70 -1.92 -2.36
N GLY A 259 -29.56 -2.57 -1.56
CA GLY A 259 -29.63 -2.32 -0.12
C GLY A 259 -29.97 -0.85 0.16
N LYS A 260 -29.15 -0.18 0.96
CA LYS A 260 -29.31 1.23 1.32
C LYS A 260 -28.63 2.20 0.36
N HIS A 261 -27.91 1.71 -0.66
CA HIS A 261 -27.14 2.56 -1.55
C HIS A 261 -27.82 2.74 -2.90
N ILE A 262 -27.90 3.99 -3.35
CA ILE A 262 -28.16 4.36 -4.75
C ILE A 262 -26.82 4.49 -5.46
N PHE A 263 -26.63 3.77 -6.55
CA PHE A 263 -25.43 3.76 -7.39
C PHE A 263 -25.62 4.67 -8.61
N CYS A 264 -24.59 5.46 -8.95
CA CYS A 264 -24.68 6.54 -9.93
C CYS A 264 -23.45 6.63 -10.85
N MET A 265 -23.66 7.18 -12.04
CA MET A 265 -22.61 7.61 -12.98
C MET A 265 -22.05 8.97 -12.65
#